data_AF-A0A2U2YY06-F1
#
_entry.id   AF-A0A2U2YY06-F1
#
_cell.length_a   1.000
_cell.length_b   1.000
_cell.length_c   1.000
_cell.angle_alpha   90.00
_cell.angle_beta   90.00
_cell.angle_gamma   90.00
#
_symmetry.space_group_name_H-M   'P 1'
#
loop_
_entity.id
_entity.type
_entity.pdbx_description
1 polymer ?
#
loop_
_entity_poly.entity_id
_entity_poly.type
_entity_poly.pdbx_seq_one_letter_code
_entity_poly.pdbx_strand_id
1 'polypeptide(L)'
;MATFAHATPERCAQLGRALTAADLTWSDNSRQDAPQYLTYTATDPHGRTWQVSPATNFQISPSSPGQIWQASCAALMTRGPLLSARLVAEHIKDVPA
;
A
#
# COMPACT_ATOMS: atom_id res chain seq x y z
N MET A 1 -1.65 21.99 -3.62
CA MET A 1 -1.42 20.96 -4.64
C MET A 1 -1.03 19.67 -3.96
N ALA A 2 -1.59 18.54 -4.38
CA ALA A 2 -1.26 17.23 -3.80
C ALA A 2 0.15 16.82 -4.26
N THR A 3 0.97 16.35 -3.32
CA THR A 3 2.33 15.88 -3.60
C THR A 3 2.55 14.49 -3.00
N PHE A 4 3.56 13.80 -3.52
CA PHE A 4 3.91 12.42 -3.17
C PHE A 4 5.41 12.24 -2.86
N ALA A 5 6.10 13.33 -2.48
CA ALA A 5 7.55 13.30 -2.23
C ALA A 5 7.95 12.33 -1.10
N HIS A 6 7.01 11.97 -0.21
CA HIS A 6 7.19 10.97 0.83
C HIS A 6 7.23 9.53 0.33
N ALA A 7 6.72 9.23 -0.87
CA ALA A 7 6.77 7.92 -1.50
C ALA A 7 8.12 7.72 -2.20
N THR A 8 9.20 7.77 -1.42
CA THR A 8 10.57 7.60 -1.90
C THR A 8 10.84 6.15 -2.35
N PRO A 9 11.88 5.90 -3.16
CA PRO A 9 12.29 4.53 -3.52
C PRO A 9 12.52 3.62 -2.30
N GLU A 10 13.04 4.19 -1.19
CA GLU A 10 13.22 3.46 0.06
C GLU A 10 11.89 3.01 0.68
N ARG A 11 10.86 3.88 0.65
CA ARG A 11 9.51 3.56 1.13
C ARG A 11 8.82 2.55 0.23
N CYS A 12 9.00 2.66 -1.09
CA CYS A 12 8.56 1.67 -2.07
C CYS A 12 9.18 0.29 -1.78
N ALA A 13 10.50 0.24 -1.57
CA ALA A 13 11.20 -0.99 -1.20
C ALA A 13 10.76 -1.53 0.18
N GLN A 14 10.43 -0.66 1.15
CA GLN A 14 9.84 -1.08 2.42
C GLN A 14 8.48 -1.76 2.23
N LEU A 15 7.62 -1.23 1.36
CA LEU A 15 6.34 -1.88 1.06
C LEU A 15 6.55 -3.24 0.39
N GLY A 16 7.38 -3.31 -0.66
CA GLY A 16 7.67 -4.58 -1.33
C GLY A 16 8.20 -5.65 -0.37
N ARG A 17 9.15 -5.30 0.50
CA ARG A 17 9.66 -6.20 1.54
C ARG A 17 8.57 -6.66 2.52
N ALA A 18 7.67 -5.75 2.93
CA ALA A 18 6.59 -6.09 3.84
C ALA A 18 5.57 -7.04 3.21
N LEU A 19 5.20 -6.83 1.94
CA LEU A 19 4.32 -7.72 1.20
C LEU A 19 4.95 -9.11 1.02
N THR A 20 6.24 -9.17 0.66
CA THR A 20 6.98 -10.44 0.60
C THR A 20 7.05 -11.13 1.97
N ALA A 21 7.33 -10.41 3.05
CA ALA A 21 7.39 -10.97 4.40
C ALA A 21 6.02 -11.46 4.92
N ALA A 22 4.93 -10.95 4.35
CA ALA A 22 3.58 -11.41 4.64
C ALA A 22 3.16 -12.64 3.82
N ASP A 23 4.04 -13.18 2.96
CA ASP A 23 3.76 -14.26 1.99
C ASP A 23 2.66 -13.90 0.98
N LEU A 24 2.51 -12.62 0.66
CA LEU A 24 1.57 -12.16 -0.36
C LEU A 24 2.23 -12.22 -1.74
N THR A 25 1.52 -12.75 -2.73
CA THR A 25 1.91 -12.58 -4.13
C THR A 25 1.66 -11.12 -4.52
N TRP A 26 2.67 -10.40 -5.00
CA TRP A 26 2.52 -9.00 -5.36
C TRP A 26 3.33 -8.57 -6.57
N SER A 27 2.91 -7.48 -7.19
CA SER A 27 3.61 -6.78 -8.25
C SER A 27 3.39 -5.27 -8.12
N ASP A 28 4.25 -4.47 -8.73
CA ASP A 28 4.01 -3.05 -8.94
C ASP A 28 3.82 -2.76 -10.43
N ASN A 29 3.30 -1.57 -10.74
CA ASN A 29 3.17 -1.10 -12.11
C ASN A 29 4.43 -0.41 -12.66
N SER A 30 5.57 -0.59 -11.97
CA SER A 30 6.89 -0.05 -12.32
C SER A 30 6.96 1.48 -12.46
N ARG A 31 6.01 2.22 -11.86
CA ARG A 31 5.98 3.70 -11.84
C ARG A 31 6.54 4.29 -10.55
N GLN A 32 7.62 3.71 -10.02
CA GLN A 32 8.24 4.20 -8.77
C GLN A 32 8.83 5.61 -8.91
N ASP A 33 9.14 6.03 -10.14
CA ASP A 33 9.56 7.36 -10.56
C ASP A 33 8.40 8.37 -10.70
N ALA A 34 7.16 7.90 -10.74
CA ALA A 34 5.96 8.74 -10.81
C ALA A 34 4.93 8.33 -9.73
N PRO A 35 5.18 8.66 -8.44
CA PRO A 35 4.37 8.18 -7.32
C PRO A 35 2.87 8.49 -7.38
N GLN A 36 2.47 9.54 -8.10
CA GLN A 36 1.06 9.87 -8.34
C GLN A 36 0.30 8.80 -9.14
N TYR A 37 1.02 7.93 -9.85
CA TYR A 37 0.48 6.81 -10.61
C TYR A 37 0.94 5.46 -10.05
N LEU A 38 1.67 5.45 -8.94
CA LEU A 38 2.22 4.23 -8.37
C LEU A 38 1.11 3.38 -7.75
N THR A 39 1.02 2.14 -8.22
CA THR A 39 0.07 1.16 -7.70
C THR A 39 0.77 -0.18 -7.55
N TYR A 40 0.62 -0.77 -6.36
CA TYR A 40 0.96 -2.15 -6.10
C TYR A 40 -0.30 -2.99 -6.15
N THR A 41 -0.18 -4.18 -6.72
CA THR A 41 -1.22 -5.20 -6.73
C THR A 41 -0.75 -6.34 -5.85
N ALA A 42 -1.53 -6.71 -4.85
CA ALA A 42 -1.26 -7.86 -3.98
C ALA A 42 -2.45 -8.82 -4.00
N THR A 43 -2.19 -10.12 -3.90
CA THR A 43 -3.21 -11.16 -3.78
C THR A 43 -3.21 -11.68 -2.34
N ASP A 44 -4.37 -11.63 -1.69
CA ASP A 44 -4.54 -12.15 -0.33
C ASP A 44 -4.65 -13.69 -0.30
N PRO A 45 -4.59 -14.32 0.88
CA PRO A 45 -4.70 -15.78 1.00
C PRO A 45 -6.02 -16.38 0.49
N HIS A 46 -7.05 -15.55 0.30
CA HIS A 46 -8.36 -15.94 -0.21
C HIS A 46 -8.47 -15.74 -1.74
N GLY A 47 -7.37 -15.34 -2.39
CA GLY A 47 -7.32 -15.12 -3.84
C GLY A 47 -7.90 -13.77 -4.28
N ARG A 48 -8.21 -12.85 -3.35
CA ARG A 48 -8.73 -11.53 -3.71
C ARG A 48 -7.59 -10.57 -4.01
N THR A 49 -7.83 -9.69 -4.97
CA THR A 49 -6.87 -8.69 -5.40
C THR A 49 -7.02 -7.39 -4.60
N TRP A 50 -5.90 -6.89 -4.10
CA TRP A 50 -5.76 -5.65 -3.38
C TRP A 50 -4.90 -4.68 -4.18
N GLN A 51 -5.35 -3.43 -4.25
CA GLN A 51 -4.57 -2.32 -4.78
C GLN A 51 -4.04 -1.48 -3.63
N VAL A 52 -2.74 -1.23 -3.61
CA VAL A 52 -2.08 -0.37 -2.64
C VAL A 52 -1.46 0.83 -3.35
N SER A 53 -1.77 2.03 -2.89
CA SER A 53 -1.25 3.28 -3.46
C SER A 53 -0.76 4.23 -2.37
N PRO A 54 0.17 5.14 -2.69
CA PRO A 54 0.60 6.15 -1.74
C PRO A 54 -0.52 7.19 -1.53
N ALA A 55 -0.67 7.64 -0.28
CA ALA A 55 -1.52 8.74 0.08
C ALA A 55 -0.97 10.07 -0.45
N THR A 56 -1.84 11.06 -0.62
CA THR A 56 -1.41 12.44 -0.84
C THR A 56 -0.86 13.04 0.46
N ASN A 57 0.02 14.03 0.33
CA ASN A 57 0.59 14.75 1.49
C ASN A 57 -0.45 15.29 2.48
N PHE A 58 -1.64 15.69 2.01
CA PHE A 58 -2.71 16.23 2.88
C PHE A 58 -3.40 15.17 3.74
N GLN A 59 -3.27 13.89 3.39
CA GLN A 59 -3.90 12.81 4.15
C GLN A 59 -2.98 12.25 5.24
N ILE A 60 -1.68 12.56 5.20
CA ILE A 60 -0.68 12.00 6.11
C ILE A 60 -0.69 12.78 7.43
N SER A 61 -0.86 12.07 8.54
CA SER A 61 -0.75 12.69 9.86
C SER A 61 0.69 13.06 10.18
N PRO A 62 0.97 14.29 10.67
CA PRO A 62 2.30 14.67 11.16
C PRO A 62 2.81 13.78 12.31
N SER A 63 1.90 13.20 13.11
CA SER A 63 2.26 12.29 14.20
C SER A 63 2.71 10.90 13.72
N SER A 64 2.43 10.54 12.46
CA SER A 64 2.69 9.22 11.89
C SER A 64 3.18 9.32 10.44
N PRO A 65 4.36 9.91 10.18
CA PRO A 65 4.84 10.19 8.83
C PRO A 65 5.13 8.93 7.98
N GLY A 66 5.16 7.75 8.60
CA GLY A 66 5.31 6.46 7.91
C GLY A 66 3.99 5.84 7.45
N GLN A 67 2.84 6.37 7.85
CA GLN A 67 1.52 5.87 7.46
C GLN A 67 1.08 6.51 6.15
N ILE A 68 1.62 5.99 5.05
CA ILE A 68 1.48 6.59 3.72
C ILE A 68 0.78 5.67 2.73
N TRP A 69 0.47 4.42 3.11
CA TRP A 69 -0.07 3.43 2.19
C TRP A 69 -1.55 3.20 2.44
N GLN A 70 -2.34 3.21 1.38
CA GLN A 70 -3.75 2.87 1.44
C GLN A 70 -4.00 1.63 0.62
N ALA A 71 -4.62 0.61 1.22
CA ALA A 71 -5.09 -0.57 0.51
C ALA A 71 -6.57 -0.44 0.17
N SER A 72 -6.97 -1.00 -0.96
CA SER A 72 -8.37 -1.16 -1.33
C SER A 72 -8.60 -2.49 -2.03
N CYS A 73 -9.77 -3.08 -1.82
CA CYS A 73 -10.18 -4.34 -2.43
C CYS A 73 -11.55 -4.14 -3.08
N ALA A 74 -11.60 -4.26 -4.41
CA ALA A 74 -12.85 -4.11 -5.16
C ALA A 74 -13.85 -5.22 -4.83
N ALA A 75 -13.37 -6.46 -4.62
CA ALA A 75 -14.22 -7.60 -4.27
C ALA A 75 -14.97 -7.41 -2.94
N LEU A 76 -14.37 -6.66 -2.00
CA LEU A 76 -14.95 -6.35 -0.69
C LEU A 76 -15.57 -4.95 -0.63
N MET A 77 -15.57 -4.20 -1.74
CA MET A 77 -15.95 -2.79 -1.80
C MET A 77 -15.34 -1.95 -0.66
N THR A 78 -14.11 -2.29 -0.26
CA THR A 78 -13.49 -1.75 0.95
C THR A 78 -12.24 -0.95 0.60
N ARG A 79 -12.06 0.18 1.29
CA ARG A 79 -10.83 0.96 1.30
C ARG A 79 -10.37 1.09 2.75
N GLY A 80 -9.16 0.63 3.03
CA GLY A 80 -8.57 0.66 4.35
C GLY A 80 -8.09 2.06 4.77
N PRO A 81 -7.71 2.21 6.05
CA PRO A 81 -7.06 3.42 6.55
C PRO A 81 -5.65 3.59 5.96
N LEU A 82 -5.03 4.74 6.22
CA LEU A 82 -3.62 4.94 5.94
C LEU A 82 -2.76 4.18 6.95
N LEU A 83 -1.89 3.33 6.45
CA LEU A 83 -1.09 2.42 7.24
C LEU A 83 0.39 2.51 6.84
N SER A 84 1.24 2.03 7.73
CA SER A 84 2.65 1.80 7.40
C SER A 84 2.78 0.59 6.48
N ALA A 85 3.92 0.46 5.81
CA ALA A 85 4.19 -0.65 4.88
C ALA A 85 3.94 -2.03 5.52
N ARG A 86 4.33 -2.21 6.78
CA ARG A 86 4.10 -3.45 7.53
C ARG A 86 2.62 -3.67 7.82
N LEU A 87 1.96 -2.66 8.40
CA LEU A 87 0.56 -2.77 8.82
C LEU A 87 -0.37 -2.97 7.62
N VAL A 88 -0.05 -2.42 6.45
CA VAL A 88 -0.87 -2.63 5.24
C VAL A 88 -0.76 -4.06 4.73
N ALA A 89 0.43 -4.67 4.80
CA ALA A 89 0.63 -6.06 4.42
C ALA A 89 -0.08 -7.02 5.40
N GLU A 90 0.02 -6.77 6.70
CA GLU A 90 -0.73 -7.50 7.74
C GLU A 90 -2.25 -7.35 7.52
N HIS A 91 -2.73 -6.13 7.24
CA HIS A 91 -4.16 -5.88 6.96
C HIS A 91 -4.69 -6.67 5.76
N ILE A 92 -3.91 -6.78 4.68
CA ILE A 92 -4.28 -7.57 3.50
C ILE A 92 -4.26 -9.07 3.83
N LYS A 93 -3.28 -9.53 4.60
CA LYS A 93 -3.14 -10.94 4.97
C LYS A 93 -4.28 -11.42 5.89
N ASP A 94 -4.65 -10.60 6.86
CA ASP A 94 -5.58 -10.97 7.95
C ASP A 94 -7.04 -10.68 7.61
N VAL A 95 -7.36 -10.28 6.37
CA VAL A 95 -8.73 -9.95 6.01
C VAL A 95 -9.60 -11.22 6.01
N PRO A 96 -10.73 -11.25 6.75
CA PRO A 96 -11.57 -12.44 6.84
C PRO A 96 -12.07 -12.93 5.47
N ALA A 97 -12.34 -14.23 5.36
CA ALA A 97 -12.90 -14.87 4.15
C ALA A 97 -14.23 -14.24 3.72
#